data_AF-A0A3D2VSW1-F1
#
_entry.id   AF-A0A3D2VSW1-F1
#
_cell.length_a   1.000
_cell.length_b   1.000
_cell.length_c   1.000
_cell.angle_alpha   90.00
_cell.angle_beta   90.00
_cell.angle_gamma   90.00
#
_symmetry.space_group_name_H-M   'P 1'
#
loop_
_entity.id
_entity.type
_entity.pdbx_description
1 polymer ?
#
loop_
_entity_poly.entity_id
_entity_poly.type
_entity_poly.pdbx_seq_one_letter_code
_entity_poly.pdbx_strand_id
1 'polypeptide(L)'
;LVIGEPVRFRFFGSSVRRTDQVGAALEQWAPEEIEELEEIEATLPAEGRQVGDVVPVRLRAAVTEVGTLRLEAVPRDGSEGWKVEFDVRGES
;
A
#
# COMPACT_ATOMS: atom_id res chain seq x y z
N LEU A 1 -5.22 8.56 -6.09
CA LEU A 1 -5.03 9.11 -4.72
C LEU A 1 -5.27 10.60 -4.80
N VAL A 2 -5.76 11.21 -3.72
CA VAL A 2 -6.02 12.66 -3.68
C VAL A 2 -4.90 13.36 -2.93
N ILE A 3 -4.39 14.45 -3.49
CA ILE A 3 -3.34 15.26 -2.87
C ILE A 3 -3.87 15.90 -1.58
N GLY A 4 -3.12 15.75 -0.49
CA GLY A 4 -3.42 16.34 0.82
C GLY A 4 -4.44 15.57 1.65
N GLU A 5 -5.03 14.48 1.13
CA GLU A 5 -5.95 13.64 1.88
C GLU A 5 -5.29 12.33 2.33
N PRO A 6 -5.54 11.86 3.57
CA PRO A 6 -5.06 10.57 4.00
C PRO A 6 -5.78 9.46 3.24
N VAL A 7 -5.03 8.45 2.81
CA VAL A 7 -5.53 7.20 2.26
C VAL A 7 -5.11 6.04 3.15
N ARG A 8 -6.03 5.10 3.34
CA ARG A 8 -5.81 3.87 4.10
C ARG A 8 -5.84 2.67 3.18
N PHE A 9 -4.87 1.78 3.34
CA PHE A 9 -4.78 0.52 2.62
C PHE A 9 -4.87 -0.62 3.61
N ARG A 10 -5.92 -1.44 3.45
CA ARG A 10 -6.03 -2.71 4.18
C ARG A 10 -5.01 -3.69 3.61
N PHE A 11 -4.23 -4.29 4.49
CA PHE A 11 -3.21 -5.24 4.11
C PHE A 11 -3.61 -6.64 4.55
N PHE A 12 -3.28 -7.63 3.72
CA PHE A 12 -3.68 -9.02 3.95
C PHE A 12 -2.47 -9.93 3.75
N GLY A 13 -2.30 -10.90 4.65
CA GLY A 13 -1.21 -11.86 4.65
C GLY A 13 -1.70 -13.30 4.64
N SER A 14 -0.83 -14.22 4.21
CA SER A 14 -1.06 -15.66 4.35
C SER A 14 0.26 -16.39 4.55
N SER A 15 0.28 -17.32 5.52
CA SER A 15 1.43 -18.21 5.75
C SER A 15 1.29 -19.57 5.05
N VAL A 16 0.08 -19.91 4.63
CA VAL A 16 -0.30 -21.22 4.06
C VAL A 16 -0.42 -21.18 2.52
N ARG A 17 -0.68 -20.02 1.92
CA ARG A 17 -0.83 -19.84 0.47
C ARG A 17 0.48 -19.45 -0.24
N ARG A 18 1.54 -20.23 -0.02
CA ARG A 18 2.90 -19.90 -0.50
C ARG A 18 3.12 -20.03 -2.01
N THR A 19 2.16 -20.61 -2.73
CA THR A 19 2.26 -20.89 -4.18
C THR A 19 1.36 -19.99 -5.03
N ASP A 20 0.72 -18.98 -4.44
CA ASP A 20 -0.04 -18.00 -5.19
C ASP A 20 0.87 -17.26 -6.19
N GLN A 21 0.35 -17.03 -7.40
CA GLN A 21 1.08 -16.29 -8.44
C GLN A 21 0.84 -14.79 -8.31
N VAL A 22 1.88 -13.99 -8.62
CA VAL A 22 1.76 -12.53 -8.66
C VAL A 22 0.66 -12.11 -9.63
N GLY A 23 -0.28 -11.30 -9.16
CA GLY A 23 -1.42 -10.83 -9.95
C GLY A 23 -2.64 -11.76 -9.94
N ALA A 24 -2.59 -12.89 -9.22
CA ALA A 24 -3.77 -13.71 -9.00
C ALA A 24 -4.85 -12.91 -8.26
N ALA A 25 -6.07 -12.91 -8.80
CA ALA A 25 -7.23 -12.33 -8.15
C ALA A 25 -7.99 -13.43 -7.40
N LEU A 26 -8.16 -13.26 -6.10
CA LEU A 26 -8.90 -14.18 -5.25
C LEU A 26 -10.32 -13.65 -5.04
N GLU A 27 -11.32 -14.39 -5.49
CA GLU A 27 -12.73 -14.05 -5.29
C GLU A 27 -13.27 -14.62 -3.96
N GLN A 28 -12.62 -15.66 -3.43
CA GLN A 28 -13.00 -16.35 -2.20
C GLN A 28 -11.78 -17.04 -1.57
N TRP A 29 -11.79 -17.14 -0.24
CA TRP A 29 -10.81 -17.87 0.58
C TRP A 29 -11.48 -18.32 1.88
N ALA A 30 -10.96 -19.37 2.50
CA ALA A 30 -11.40 -19.78 3.83
C ALA A 30 -10.88 -18.79 4.90
N PRO A 31 -11.60 -18.57 6.00
CA PRO A 31 -11.25 -17.56 7.01
C PRO A 31 -9.83 -17.71 7.60
N GLU A 32 -9.33 -18.95 7.71
CA GLU A 32 -7.99 -19.22 8.21
C GLU A 32 -6.86 -19.01 7.18
N GLU A 33 -7.19 -18.82 5.90
CA GLU A 33 -6.18 -18.73 4.84
C GLU A 33 -5.57 -17.35 4.71
N ILE A 34 -6.33 -16.29 5.03
CA ILE A 34 -5.91 -14.90 4.87
C ILE A 34 -6.25 -14.14 6.14
N GLU A 35 -5.25 -13.51 6.73
CA GLU A 35 -5.41 -12.63 7.88
C GLU A 35 -5.29 -11.16 7.45
N GLU A 36 -6.09 -10.30 8.06
CA GLU A 36 -5.93 -8.86 7.93
C GLU A 36 -4.80 -8.41 8.85
N LEU A 37 -3.84 -7.70 8.26
CA LEU A 37 -2.69 -7.13 8.94
C LEU A 37 -2.97 -5.65 9.25
N GLU A 38 -2.07 -5.01 9.98
CA GLU A 38 -2.14 -3.57 10.23
C GLU A 38 -2.28 -2.78 8.92
N GLU A 39 -3.24 -1.84 8.92
CA GLU A 39 -3.48 -0.97 7.77
C GLU A 39 -2.33 0.03 7.58
N ILE A 40 -2.10 0.41 6.32
CA ILE A 40 -1.10 1.41 5.96
C ILE A 40 -1.83 2.72 5.68
N GLU A 41 -1.52 3.77 6.42
CA GLU A 41 -1.99 5.13 6.14
C GLU A 41 -0.89 5.96 5.45
N ALA A 42 -1.27 6.74 4.44
CA ALA A 42 -0.38 7.73 3.83
C ALA A 42 -1.14 8.96 3.34
N THR A 43 -0.47 10.11 3.36
CA THR A 43 -0.99 11.34 2.76
C THR A 43 -0.04 11.79 1.67
N LEU A 44 -0.56 12.08 0.47
CA LEU A 44 0.27 12.58 -0.62
C LEU A 44 0.53 14.07 -0.41
N PRO A 45 1.80 14.52 -0.27
CA PRO A 45 2.11 15.92 -0.11
C PRO A 45 1.80 16.70 -1.39
N ALA A 46 1.49 17.99 -1.23
CA ALA A 46 1.10 18.89 -2.32
C ALA A 46 2.28 19.44 -3.13
N GLU A 47 3.39 18.70 -3.25
CA GLU A 47 4.64 19.10 -3.90
C GLU A 47 4.42 19.63 -5.34
N GLY A 48 4.15 20.94 -5.47
CA GLY A 48 3.80 21.57 -6.75
C GLY A 48 2.43 21.20 -7.33
N ARG A 49 1.60 20.43 -6.61
CA ARG A 49 0.22 20.09 -7.01
C ARG A 49 -0.81 20.77 -6.12
N GLN A 50 -2.04 20.88 -6.60
CA GLN A 50 -3.12 21.46 -5.78
C GLN A 50 -3.69 20.38 -4.86
N VAL A 51 -3.94 20.74 -3.61
CA VAL A 51 -4.71 19.89 -2.67
C VAL A 51 -6.08 19.62 -3.28
N GLY A 52 -6.54 18.38 -3.22
CA GLY A 52 -7.75 17.92 -3.90
C GLY A 52 -7.53 17.37 -5.31
N ASP A 53 -6.33 17.52 -5.90
CA ASP A 53 -6.02 16.92 -7.20
C ASP A 53 -6.06 15.38 -7.11
N VAL A 54 -6.75 14.76 -8.07
CA VAL A 54 -6.79 13.30 -8.21
C VAL A 54 -5.63 12.84 -9.09
N VAL A 55 -4.70 12.07 -8.51
CA VAL A 55 -3.55 11.52 -9.21
C VAL A 55 -3.69 10.01 -9.41
N PRO A 56 -3.62 9.49 -10.65
CA PRO A 56 -3.53 8.07 -10.90
C PRO A 56 -2.12 7.57 -10.54
N VAL A 57 -2.05 6.56 -9.68
CA VAL A 57 -0.79 5.97 -9.23
C VAL A 57 -0.75 4.47 -9.49
N ARG A 58 0.45 3.91 -9.52
CA ARG A 58 0.75 2.49 -9.35
C ARG A 58 1.37 2.30 -7.97
N LEU A 59 0.81 1.39 -7.19
CA LEU A 59 1.41 0.99 -5.93
C LEU A 59 2.50 -0.04 -6.20
N ARG A 60 3.67 0.17 -5.60
CA ARG A 60 4.79 -0.78 -5.62
C ARG A 60 5.05 -1.25 -4.21
N ALA A 61 5.12 -2.56 -4.02
CA ALA A 61 5.49 -3.17 -2.76
C ALA A 61 6.90 -3.75 -2.86
N ALA A 62 7.72 -3.58 -1.83
CA ALA A 62 9.05 -4.16 -1.74
C ALA A 62 9.35 -4.60 -0.30
N VAL A 63 10.13 -5.66 -0.13
CA VAL A 63 10.64 -6.07 1.18
C VAL A 63 11.91 -5.29 1.48
N THR A 64 11.99 -4.71 2.67
CA THR A 64 13.17 -3.98 3.15
C THR A 64 14.23 -4.94 3.69
N GLU A 65 15.46 -4.45 3.88
CA GLU A 65 16.58 -5.26 4.42
C GLU A 65 16.32 -5.82 5.82
N VAL A 66 15.45 -5.16 6.61
CA VAL A 66 15.05 -5.59 7.95
C VAL A 66 13.81 -6.51 7.93
N GLY A 67 13.31 -6.88 6.74
CA GLY A 67 12.19 -7.81 6.57
C GLY A 67 10.80 -7.18 6.66
N THR A 68 10.69 -5.86 6.80
CA THR A 68 9.40 -5.15 6.75
C THR A 68 9.00 -4.89 5.31
N LEU A 69 7.71 -4.90 5.00
CA LEU A 69 7.20 -4.45 3.71
C LEU A 69 7.30 -2.91 3.60
N ARG A 70 7.50 -2.39 2.39
CA ARG A 70 7.43 -0.98 2.03
C ARG A 70 6.47 -0.82 0.87
N LEU A 71 5.66 0.24 0.89
CA LEU A 71 4.79 0.61 -0.22
C LEU A 71 5.24 1.96 -0.82
N GLU A 72 5.10 2.13 -2.13
CA GLU A 72 5.38 3.38 -2.82
C GLU A 72 4.25 3.68 -3.81
N ALA A 73 3.76 4.92 -3.81
CA ALA A 73 2.78 5.40 -4.77
C ALA A 73 3.50 6.14 -5.90
N VAL A 74 3.64 5.49 -7.05
CA VAL A 74 4.32 6.06 -8.22
C VAL A 74 3.27 6.60 -9.19
N PRO A 75 3.29 7.88 -9.58
CA PRO A 75 2.33 8.40 -10.54
C PRO A 75 2.48 7.69 -11.89
N ARG A 76 1.38 7.59 -12.64
CA ARG A 76 1.42 7.02 -14.00
C ARG A 76 2.16 7.91 -14.99
N ASP A 77 2.13 9.22 -14.75
CA ASP A 77 2.73 10.25 -15.58
C ASP A 77 3.61 11.16 -14.70
N GLY A 78 4.86 11.38 -15.13
CA GLY A 78 5.87 12.15 -14.37
C GLY A 78 6.84 11.28 -13.56
N SER A 79 7.81 11.93 -12.90
CA SER A 79 8.93 11.26 -12.21
C SER A 79 8.87 11.32 -10.68
N GLU A 80 7.90 12.02 -10.10
CA GLU A 80 7.83 12.23 -8.64
C GLU A 80 7.00 11.14 -7.98
N GLY A 81 7.68 10.13 -7.41
CA GLY A 81 7.05 9.08 -6.61
C GLY A 81 6.94 9.47 -5.14
N TRP A 82 5.81 9.18 -4.51
CA TRP A 82 5.63 9.39 -3.08
C TRP A 82 5.93 8.11 -2.32
N LYS A 83 6.83 8.22 -1.33
CA LYS A 83 7.05 7.15 -0.38
C LYS A 83 5.82 7.04 0.51
N VAL A 84 5.17 5.88 0.49
CA VAL A 84 4.08 5.56 1.41
C VAL A 84 4.73 4.83 2.56
N GLU A 85 5.12 5.58 3.59
CA GLU A 85 5.76 4.99 4.76
C GLU A 85 4.74 4.29 5.64
N PHE A 86 5.13 3.12 6.13
CA PHE A 86 4.42 2.42 7.18
C PHE A 86 4.49 3.25 8.46
N ASP A 87 3.34 3.68 8.99
CA ASP A 87 3.25 3.96 10.43
C ASP A 87 2.73 2.69 11.10
N VAL A 88 3.66 1.88 11.61
CA VAL A 88 3.37 0.60 12.32
C VAL A 88 2.90 0.87 13.76
N ARG A 89 2.30 2.03 14.03
CA ARG A 89 1.78 2.35 15.37
C ARG A 89 0.30 2.01 15.44
N GLY A 90 -0.04 0.75 15.14
CA GLY A 90 -1.09 0.07 15.87
C GLY A 90 -0.55 -0.22 17.28
N GLU A 91 -1.31 0.17 18.30
CA GLU A 91 -0.93 0.11 19.70
C GLU A 91 -0.52 -1.31 20.17
N SER A 92 0.44 -1.33 21.10
CA SER A 92 0.81 -2.46 21.96
C SER A 92 -0.36 -3.09 22.72
#